data_AF-A0A7M7MVD3-F1
#
_entry.id   AF-A0A7M7MVD3-F1
#
_cell.length_a   1.000
_cell.length_b   1.000
_cell.length_c   1.000
_cell.angle_alpha   90.00
_cell.angle_beta   90.00
_cell.angle_gamma   90.00
#
_symmetry.space_group_name_H-M   'P 1'
#
loop_
_entity.id
_entity.type
_entity.pdbx_description
1 polymer ?
#
loop_
_entity_poly.entity_id
_entity_poly.type
_entity_poly.pdbx_seq_one_letter_code
_entity_poly.pdbx_strand_id
1 'polypeptide(L)'
;MPYILVRGNLASYGHRYPWRVLVSGLKASDIEQLSRFASGGYSDDSTIVYLQHPCVILTALEVLGYKVVASSSTSVKQDYNEYMWTMRKDFSEPEPEPVIKTAF
;
A
#
# COMPACT_ATOMS: atom_id res chain seq x y z
N MET A 1 1.18 1.90 -11.44
CA MET A 1 2.10 0.94 -10.81
C MET A 1 1.27 -0.23 -10.32
N PRO A 2 1.52 -1.47 -10.79
CA PRO A 2 0.74 -2.64 -10.36
C PRO A 2 1.10 -3.06 -8.95
N TYR A 3 2.34 -2.81 -8.53
CA TYR A 3 2.86 -3.19 -7.23
C TYR A 3 2.95 -2.01 -6.28
N ILE A 4 2.67 -2.28 -5.01
CA ILE A 4 2.94 -1.40 -3.89
C ILE A 4 3.70 -2.18 -2.81
N LEU A 5 4.44 -1.45 -1.99
CA LEU A 5 5.15 -2.00 -0.84
C LEU A 5 4.53 -1.45 0.44
N VAL A 6 4.15 -2.35 1.33
CA VAL A 6 3.61 -2.03 2.66
C VAL A 6 4.62 -2.48 3.69
N ARG A 7 5.05 -1.61 4.60
CA ARG A 7 5.94 -1.95 5.73
C ARG A 7 5.27 -1.55 7.04
N GLY A 8 5.31 -2.41 8.05
CA GLY A 8 4.71 -2.09 9.35
C GLY A 8 5.16 -3.01 10.48
N ASN A 9 4.77 -2.65 11.70
CA ASN A 9 5.06 -3.39 12.93
C ASN A 9 3.84 -4.19 13.45
N LEU A 10 4.06 -5.40 13.97
CA LEU A 10 3.02 -6.22 14.61
C LEU A 10 3.01 -6.14 16.15
N ALA A 11 4.03 -5.53 16.76
CA ALA A 11 4.05 -5.23 18.18
C ALA A 11 4.07 -3.71 18.41
N SER A 12 3.34 -3.25 19.43
CA SER A 12 3.35 -1.84 19.86
C SER A 12 4.62 -1.57 20.65
N TYR A 13 5.42 -0.61 20.21
CA TYR A 13 6.69 -0.26 20.88
C TYR A 13 6.61 1.00 21.75
N GLY A 14 5.41 1.32 22.28
CA GLY A 14 5.25 2.37 23.28
C GLY A 14 5.51 3.79 22.76
N HIS A 15 4.55 4.34 22.00
CA HIS A 15 4.46 5.76 21.66
C HIS A 15 2.98 6.18 21.54
N ARG A 16 2.72 7.49 21.49
CA ARG A 16 1.38 8.10 21.32
C ARG A 16 0.58 7.49 20.15
N TYR A 17 1.27 6.93 19.15
CA TYR A 17 0.72 6.11 18.09
C TYR A 17 1.51 4.79 18.01
N PRO A 18 0.93 3.67 18.45
CA PRO A 18 1.65 2.39 18.57
C PRO A 18 1.96 1.71 17.23
N TRP A 19 1.27 2.13 16.17
CA TRP A 19 1.33 1.52 14.85
C TRP A 19 1.76 2.52 13.80
N ARG A 20 2.68 2.13 12.94
CA ARG A 20 3.10 2.91 11.78
C ARG A 20 3.21 1.99 10.58
N VAL A 21 2.40 2.25 9.57
CA VAL A 21 2.40 1.51 8.31
C VAL A 21 2.82 2.46 7.20
N LEU A 22 3.90 2.14 6.53
CA LEU A 22 4.40 2.86 5.37
C LEU A 22 3.86 2.17 4.12
N VAL A 23 3.24 2.92 3.21
CA VAL A 23 2.77 2.41 1.92
C VAL A 23 3.42 3.22 0.80
N SER A 24 4.22 2.55 -0.03
CA SER A 24 4.92 3.15 -1.16
C SER A 24 4.30 2.75 -2.50
N GLY A 25 4.20 3.70 -3.42
CA GLY A 25 3.78 3.47 -4.82
C GLY A 25 2.28 3.57 -5.08
N LEU A 26 1.49 4.10 -4.13
CA LEU A 26 0.06 4.33 -4.34
C LEU A 26 -0.20 5.38 -5.43
N LYS A 27 -1.27 5.17 -6.21
CA LYS A 27 -1.80 6.19 -7.11
C LYS A 27 -2.57 7.25 -6.34
N ALA A 28 -2.62 8.48 -6.85
CA ALA A 28 -3.35 9.60 -6.25
C ALA A 28 -4.82 9.25 -5.90
N SER A 29 -5.53 8.54 -6.77
CA SER A 29 -6.91 8.10 -6.54
C SER A 29 -7.05 7.15 -5.35
N ASP A 30 -6.08 6.26 -5.14
CA ASP A 30 -6.09 5.32 -4.02
C ASP A 30 -5.71 6.05 -2.73
N ILE A 31 -4.81 7.03 -2.79
CA ILE A 31 -4.43 7.89 -1.66
C ILE A 31 -5.66 8.64 -1.13
N GLU A 32 -6.47 9.21 -2.02
CA GLU A 32 -7.70 9.92 -1.67
C GLU A 32 -8.69 9.01 -0.93
N GLN A 33 -8.89 7.77 -1.39
CA GLN A 33 -9.78 6.81 -0.71
C GLN A 33 -9.27 6.39 0.67
N LEU A 34 -7.95 6.40 0.89
CA LEU A 34 -7.32 6.10 2.17
C LEU A 34 -7.22 7.32 3.11
N SER A 35 -7.60 8.52 2.67
CA SER A 35 -7.51 9.76 3.45
C SER A 35 -8.30 9.75 4.77
N ARG A 36 -9.28 8.84 4.88
CA ARG A 36 -10.05 8.59 6.12
C ARG A 36 -9.20 8.08 7.28
N PHE A 37 -8.04 7.47 7.00
CA PHE A 37 -7.14 6.97 8.02
C PHE A 37 -6.20 8.08 8.48
N ALA A 38 -6.00 8.18 9.80
CA ALA A 38 -5.01 9.09 10.37
C ALA A 38 -3.64 8.85 9.72
N SER A 39 -3.09 9.91 9.13
CA SER A 39 -1.82 9.88 8.41
C SER A 39 -0.77 10.68 9.18
N GLY A 40 0.45 10.16 9.22
CA GLY A 40 1.65 10.87 9.67
C GLY A 40 2.28 11.73 8.56
N GLY A 41 1.65 11.82 7.38
CA GLY A 41 2.18 12.48 6.19
C GLY A 41 3.06 11.57 5.34
N TYR A 42 3.77 12.20 4.41
CA TYR A 42 4.75 11.54 3.55
C TYR A 42 6.07 11.35 4.29
N SER A 43 6.66 10.16 4.22
CA SER A 43 8.03 9.91 4.69
C SER A 43 9.09 10.23 3.62
N ASP A 44 8.69 10.18 2.35
CA ASP A 44 9.43 10.53 1.15
C ASP A 44 8.43 10.82 0.02
N ASP A 45 8.92 11.12 -1.20
CA ASP A 45 8.08 11.51 -2.35
C ASP A 45 7.06 10.46 -2.80
N SER A 46 7.20 9.20 -2.36
CA SER A 46 6.42 8.05 -2.83
C SER A 46 5.69 7.29 -1.73
N THR A 47 5.96 7.60 -0.47
CA THR A 47 5.58 6.77 0.67
C THR A 47 4.79 7.54 1.70
N ILE A 48 3.57 7.05 2.00
CA ILE A 48 2.67 7.63 3.01
C ILE A 48 2.73 6.81 4.30
N VAL A 49 2.75 7.50 5.43
CA VAL A 49 2.67 6.88 6.76
C VAL A 49 1.23 6.89 7.25
N TYR A 50 0.66 5.72 7.52
CA TYR A 50 -0.62 5.55 8.20
C TYR A 50 -0.41 5.13 9.66
N LEU A 51 -1.12 5.78 10.57
CA LEU A 51 -1.04 5.54 12.01
C LEU A 51 -2.06 4.47 12.45
N GLN A 52 -2.03 3.31 11.78
CA GLN A 52 -2.98 2.21 11.95
C GLN A 52 -2.26 0.87 11.98
N HIS A 53 -2.89 -0.15 12.57
CA HIS A 53 -2.35 -1.51 12.59
C HIS A 53 -2.23 -2.06 11.14
N PRO A 54 -1.17 -2.84 10.81
CA PRO A 54 -0.98 -3.37 9.45
C PRO A 54 -2.22 -4.04 8.85
N CYS A 55 -2.94 -4.86 9.61
CA CYS A 55 -4.16 -5.51 9.12
C CYS A 55 -5.22 -4.53 8.63
N VAL A 56 -5.40 -3.37 9.27
CA VAL A 56 -6.39 -2.37 8.85
C VAL A 56 -6.05 -1.81 7.48
N ILE A 57 -4.77 -1.51 7.26
CA ILE A 57 -4.29 -0.95 5.99
C ILE A 57 -4.30 -2.00 4.89
N LEU A 58 -3.84 -3.23 5.17
CA LEU A 58 -3.88 -4.33 4.21
C LEU A 58 -5.31 -4.62 3.74
N THR A 59 -6.28 -4.71 4.66
CA THR A 59 -7.69 -4.91 4.29
C THR A 59 -8.26 -3.75 3.48
N ALA A 60 -7.90 -2.50 3.81
CA ALA A 60 -8.34 -1.37 3.02
C ALA A 60 -7.77 -1.42 1.59
N LEU A 61 -6.51 -1.83 1.43
CA LEU A 61 -5.88 -2.04 0.13
C LEU A 61 -6.52 -3.21 -0.64
N GLU A 62 -6.96 -4.27 0.05
CA GLU A 62 -7.75 -5.36 -0.56
C GLU A 62 -9.08 -4.88 -1.12
N VAL A 63 -9.80 -4.00 -0.40
CA VAL A 63 -11.03 -3.36 -0.91
C VAL A 63 -10.75 -2.52 -2.17
N LEU A 64 -9.56 -1.90 -2.26
CA LEU A 64 -9.11 -1.18 -3.45
C LEU A 64 -8.66 -2.12 -4.58
N GLY A 65 -8.67 -3.43 -4.38
CA GLY A 65 -8.32 -4.44 -5.38
C GLY A 65 -6.85 -4.88 -5.38
N TYR A 66 -6.06 -4.48 -4.38
CA TYR A 66 -4.71 -5.03 -4.20
C TYR A 66 -4.77 -6.39 -3.52
N LYS A 67 -3.86 -7.30 -3.87
CA LYS A 67 -3.71 -8.61 -3.22
C LYS A 67 -2.29 -8.76 -2.72
N VAL A 68 -2.10 -9.31 -1.53
CA VAL A 68 -0.76 -9.69 -1.06
C VAL A 68 -0.21 -10.79 -1.97
N VAL A 69 0.98 -10.56 -2.53
CA VAL A 69 1.67 -11.54 -3.40
C VAL A 69 2.97 -12.06 -2.79
N ALA A 70 3.52 -11.33 -1.81
CA ALA A 70 4.67 -11.76 -1.04
C ALA A 70 4.67 -11.07 0.33
N SER A 71 5.25 -11.73 1.33
CA SER A 71 5.55 -11.14 2.63
C SER A 71 6.96 -11.52 3.07
N SER A 72 7.59 -10.63 3.84
CA SER A 72 8.88 -10.86 4.46
C SER A 72 8.97 -10.12 5.79
N SER A 73 9.96 -10.45 6.60
CA SER A 73 10.25 -9.76 7.85
C SER A 73 11.74 -9.59 8.04
N THR A 74 12.13 -8.50 8.70
CA THR A 74 13.49 -8.27 9.14
C THR A 74 13.51 -7.89 10.62
N SER A 75 14.50 -8.41 11.34
CA SER A 75 14.77 -8.02 12.73
C SER A 75 15.75 -6.86 12.70
N VAL A 76 15.30 -5.68 13.11
CA VAL A 76 16.12 -4.46 13.09
C VAL A 76 16.91 -4.30 14.39
N LYS A 77 16.29 -4.67 15.53
CA LYS A 77 16.90 -4.73 16.86
C LYS A 77 16.29 -5.91 17.63
N GLN A 78 16.91 -6.33 18.75
CA GLN A 78 16.25 -7.27 19.68
C GLN A 78 14.85 -6.74 19.99
N ASP A 79 13.85 -7.57 19.68
CA ASP A 79 12.42 -7.33 19.79
C ASP A 79 11.77 -6.34 18.79
N TYR A 80 12.53 -5.65 17.93
CA TYR A 80 11.96 -4.79 16.89
C TYR A 80 11.92 -5.51 15.54
N ASN A 81 10.79 -6.18 15.29
CA ASN A 81 10.50 -6.80 14.01
C ASN A 81 9.68 -5.88 13.11
N GLU A 82 10.14 -5.74 11.88
CA GLU A 82 9.40 -5.09 10.81
C GLU A 82 8.97 -6.11 9.78
N TYR A 83 7.75 -5.94 9.32
CA TYR A 83 7.12 -6.81 8.36
C TYR A 83 6.88 -6.01 7.09
N MET A 84 7.09 -6.66 5.95
CA MET A 84 6.87 -6.10 4.64
C MET A 84 5.91 -6.99 3.86
N TRP A 85 5.02 -6.36 3.10
CA TRP A 85 4.10 -7.01 2.17
C TRP A 85 4.21 -6.33 0.82
N THR A 86 4.44 -7.13 -0.21
CA THR A 86 4.25 -6.68 -1.59
C THR A 86 2.81 -6.97 -1.96
N MET A 87 2.08 -5.93 -2.36
CA MET A 87 0.73 -6.10 -2.88
C MET A 87 0.66 -5.73 -4.35
N ARG A 88 -0.19 -6.42 -5.10
CA ARG A 88 -0.41 -6.20 -6.53
C ARG A 88 -1.88 -5.97 -6.81
N LYS A 89 -2.19 -4.98 -7.65
CA LYS A 89 -3.52 -4.79 -8.24
C LYS A 89 -3.45 -5.17 -9.72
N ASP A 90 -4.35 -6.04 -10.15
CA ASP A 90 -4.45 -6.39 -11.56
C ASP A 90 -5.03 -5.21 -12.34
N PHE A 91 -4.45 -4.92 -13.50
CA PHE A 91 -5.01 -3.96 -14.44
C PHE A 91 -5.78 -4.74 -15.51
N SER A 92 -6.98 -4.27 -15.81
CA SER A 92 -7.59 -4.57 -17.10
C SER A 92 -6.64 -4.05 -18.17
N GLU A 93 -6.27 -4.88 -19.15
CA GLU A 93 -5.61 -4.36 -20.35
C GLU A 93 -6.50 -3.28 -20.96
N PRO A 94 -5.92 -2.15 -21.44
CA PRO A 94 -6.71 -1.17 -22.17
C PRO A 94 -7.35 -1.86 -23.38
N GLU A 95 -8.66 -1.68 -23.57
CA GLU A 95 -9.33 -2.22 -24.75
C GLU A 95 -8.65 -1.69 -26.01
N PRO A 96 -8.39 -2.54 -27.02
CA PRO A 96 -7.77 -2.09 -28.26
C PRO A 96 -8.65 -1.02 -28.92
N GLU A 97 -8.03 0.10 -29.33
CA GLU A 97 -8.75 1.17 -30.03
C GLU A 97 -9.42 0.59 -31.28
N PRO A 98 -10.70 0.92 -31.54
CA PRO A 98 -11.40 0.41 -32.70
C PRO A 98 -10.68 0.86 -33.97
N VAL A 99 -10.21 -0.12 -34.75
CA VAL A 99 -9.61 0.13 -36.07
C VAL A 99 -10.70 0.72 -36.95
N ILE A 100 -10.70 2.05 -37.12
CA ILE A 100 -11.55 2.73 -38.08
C ILE A 100 -11.10 2.26 -39.46
N LYS A 101 -11.83 1.29 -40.03
CA LYS A 101 -11.68 0.93 -41.43
C LYS A 101 -12.19 2.10 -42.26
N THR A 102 -11.29 2.92 -42.76
CA THR A 102 -11.57 3.82 -43.87
C THR A 102 -11.95 2.96 -45.07
N ALA A 103 -13.24 2.91 -45.37
CA ALA A 103 -13.73 2.38 -46.63
C ALA A 103 -13.28 3.34 -47.74
N PHE A 104 -12.52 2.81 -48.70
CA PHE A 104 -12.23 3.46 -49.98
C PHE A 104 -13.37 3.19 -50.97
#